data_AF-A0A369C5U9-F1
#
_entry.id   AF-A0A369C5U9-F1
#
_cell.length_a   1.000
_cell.length_b   1.000
_cell.length_c   1.000
_cell.angle_alpha   90.00
_cell.angle_beta   90.00
_cell.angle_gamma   90.00
#
_symmetry.space_group_name_H-M   'P 1'
#
loop_
_entity.id
_entity.type
_entity.pdbx_description
1 polymer ?
#
loop_
_entity_poly.entity_id
_entity_poly.type
_entity_poly.pdbx_seq_one_letter_code
_entity_poly.pdbx_strand_id
1 'polypeptide(L)'
;MNSGWFSRTGRWPGALASLAGGLVGGAAVVLLVRLVTPPVALAAVDLAAIVADQVKVLAEDTRTNPGDPAAEAGRFAERLAREARALSEDYGVIVLAAPAVVAGAPDLSPVLRRRLGLPAGAAPAGAGGVADGR
;
A
#
# COMPACT_ATOMS: atom_id res chain seq x y z
N MET A 1 17.14 40.55 -66.87
CA MET A 1 17.47 39.45 -65.93
C MET A 1 16.93 39.85 -64.58
N ASN A 2 15.97 39.08 -64.06
CA ASN A 2 15.04 39.48 -63.01
C ASN A 2 15.44 38.77 -61.69
N SER A 3 16.12 39.46 -60.78
CA SER A 3 16.51 38.94 -59.46
C SER A 3 15.35 39.09 -58.48
N GLY A 4 14.42 38.14 -58.56
CA GLY A 4 13.24 38.08 -57.72
C GLY A 4 13.41 37.22 -56.45
N TRP A 5 13.34 37.88 -55.29
CA TRP A 5 12.29 37.59 -54.30
C TRP A 5 12.40 36.42 -53.29
N PHE A 6 13.58 35.90 -52.95
CA PHE A 6 13.71 35.02 -51.77
C PHE A 6 14.00 35.80 -50.48
N SER A 7 12.99 36.49 -49.95
CA SER A 7 13.06 37.07 -48.60
C SER A 7 11.68 37.15 -47.96
N ARG A 8 11.22 36.05 -47.36
CA ARG A 8 10.35 36.12 -46.18
C ARG A 8 10.44 34.83 -45.36
N THR A 9 11.61 34.66 -44.76
CA THR A 9 11.76 34.02 -43.44
C THR A 9 10.88 34.77 -42.45
N GLY A 10 9.69 34.25 -42.18
CA GLY A 10 8.77 34.99 -41.33
C GLY A 10 7.58 34.17 -40.90
N ARG A 11 7.64 33.74 -39.63
CA ARG A 11 6.55 33.28 -38.77
C ARG A 11 6.36 31.76 -38.65
N TRP A 12 7.19 31.14 -37.80
CA TRP A 12 6.81 29.94 -37.05
C TRP A 12 6.71 30.14 -35.51
N PRO A 13 6.31 31.31 -34.94
CA PRO A 13 6.13 31.40 -33.48
C PRO A 13 4.94 30.56 -32.98
N GLY A 14 4.05 30.12 -33.88
CA GLY A 14 2.87 29.32 -33.52
C GLY A 14 3.15 27.85 -33.21
N ALA A 15 4.17 27.23 -33.80
CA ALA A 15 4.44 25.80 -33.65
C ALA A 15 5.09 25.45 -32.29
N LEU A 16 5.88 26.36 -31.72
CA LEU A 16 6.48 26.18 -30.40
C LEU A 16 5.46 26.45 -29.28
N ALA A 17 4.54 27.40 -29.48
CA ALA A 17 3.50 27.72 -28.51
C ALA A 17 2.50 26.56 -28.30
N SER A 18 2.14 25.85 -29.37
CA SER A 18 1.25 24.68 -29.29
C SER A 18 1.89 23.46 -28.62
N LEU A 19 3.20 23.24 -28.83
CA LEU A 19 3.93 22.18 -28.12
C LEU A 19 4.09 22.47 -26.62
N ALA A 20 4.40 23.72 -26.26
CA ALA A 20 4.48 24.13 -24.86
C ALA A 20 3.11 24.02 -24.15
N GLY A 21 2.02 24.44 -24.82
CA GLY A 21 0.66 24.29 -24.28
C GLY A 21 0.24 22.83 -24.08
N GLY A 22 0.61 21.94 -25.00
CA GLY A 22 0.37 20.50 -24.87
C GLY A 22 1.10 19.85 -23.70
N LEU A 23 2.35 20.26 -23.43
CA LEU A 23 3.12 19.78 -22.29
C LEU A 23 2.53 20.21 -20.95
N VAL A 24 2.11 21.47 -20.82
CA VAL A 24 1.50 22.00 -19.58
C VAL A 24 0.12 21.36 -19.35
N GLY A 25 -0.70 21.25 -20.40
CA GLY A 25 -2.00 20.56 -20.33
C GLY A 25 -1.86 19.08 -19.97
N GLY A 26 -0.90 18.39 -20.57
CA GLY A 26 -0.59 16.99 -20.24
C GLY A 26 -0.12 16.81 -18.80
N ALA A 27 0.76 17.68 -18.30
CA ALA A 27 1.22 17.66 -16.91
C ALA A 27 0.07 17.89 -15.92
N ALA A 28 -0.84 18.83 -16.22
CA ALA A 28 -2.03 19.08 -15.40
C ALA A 28 -2.98 17.88 -15.36
N VAL A 29 -3.20 17.20 -16.50
CA VAL A 29 -4.03 15.99 -16.56
C VAL A 29 -3.40 14.85 -15.79
N VAL A 30 -2.09 14.62 -15.92
CA VAL A 30 -1.38 13.58 -15.14
C VAL A 30 -1.46 13.87 -13.64
N LEU A 31 -1.30 15.13 -13.24
CA LEU A 31 -1.43 15.55 -11.84
C LEU A 31 -2.87 15.33 -11.33
N LEU A 32 -3.88 15.67 -12.14
CA LEU A 32 -5.29 15.48 -11.81
C LEU A 32 -5.64 13.99 -11.68
N VAL A 33 -5.16 13.14 -12.61
CA VAL A 33 -5.36 11.69 -12.56
C VAL A 33 -4.67 11.10 -11.32
N ARG A 34 -3.47 11.56 -10.97
CA ARG A 34 -2.77 11.16 -9.74
C ARG A 34 -3.53 11.56 -8.46
N LEU A 35 -4.28 12.65 -8.49
CA LEU A 35 -5.12 13.12 -7.38
C LEU A 35 -6.44 12.33 -7.28
N VAL A 36 -7.02 11.93 -8.42
CA VAL A 36 -8.29 11.20 -8.48
C VAL A 36 -8.10 9.70 -8.23
N THR A 37 -6.98 9.14 -8.65
CA THR A 37 -6.65 7.72 -8.48
C THR A 37 -5.29 7.59 -7.79
N PRO A 38 -5.23 7.63 -6.44
CA PRO A 38 -3.99 7.37 -5.74
C PRO A 38 -3.46 5.99 -6.15
N PRO A 39 -2.14 5.84 -6.37
CA PRO A 39 -1.57 4.54 -6.71
C PRO A 39 -1.90 3.56 -5.60
N VAL A 40 -2.47 2.41 -5.97
CA VAL A 40 -2.80 1.34 -5.03
C VAL A 40 -1.52 0.93 -4.32
N ALA A 41 -1.37 1.32 -3.06
CA ALA A 41 -0.24 0.94 -2.25
C ALA A 41 -0.48 -0.48 -1.71
N LEU A 42 0.55 -1.31 -1.75
CA LEU A 42 0.50 -2.65 -1.19
C LEU A 42 1.09 -2.61 0.20
N ALA A 43 0.44 -3.26 1.15
CA ALA A 43 0.95 -3.42 2.51
C ALA A 43 0.98 -4.91 2.88
N ALA A 44 2.04 -5.30 3.57
CA ALA A 44 2.22 -6.67 4.02
C ALA A 44 1.69 -6.82 5.46
N VAL A 45 1.00 -7.93 5.71
CA VAL A 45 0.59 -8.33 7.06
C VAL A 45 0.92 -9.81 7.27
N ASP A 46 1.64 -10.10 8.35
CA ASP A 46 1.94 -11.47 8.78
C ASP A 46 0.76 -12.05 9.58
N LEU A 47 -0.22 -12.56 8.83
CA LEU A 47 -1.37 -13.25 9.42
C LEU A 47 -0.96 -14.53 10.15
N ALA A 48 0.12 -15.21 9.73
CA ALA A 48 0.55 -16.45 10.34
C ALA A 48 1.04 -16.21 11.78
N ALA A 49 1.84 -15.16 11.99
CA ALA A 49 2.29 -14.78 13.32
C ALA A 49 1.12 -14.32 14.21
N ILE A 50 0.17 -13.56 13.65
CA ILE A 50 -1.03 -13.10 14.38
C ILE A 50 -1.90 -14.28 14.83
N VAL A 51 -2.16 -15.24 13.94
CA VAL A 51 -2.95 -16.44 14.26
C VAL A 51 -2.20 -17.32 15.26
N ALA A 52 -0.89 -17.49 15.12
CA ALA A 52 -0.08 -18.26 16.06
C ALA A 52 -0.12 -17.68 17.48
N ASP A 53 -0.06 -16.35 17.62
CA ASP A 53 -0.19 -15.68 18.91
C ASP A 53 -1.58 -15.93 19.51
N GLN A 54 -2.64 -15.84 18.70
CA GLN A 54 -4.01 -16.11 19.17
C GLN A 54 -4.21 -17.57 19.58
N VAL A 55 -3.63 -18.53 18.86
CA VAL A 55 -3.71 -19.96 19.20
C VAL A 55 -3.05 -20.23 20.57
N LYS A 56 -1.95 -19.55 20.89
CA LYS A 56 -1.33 -19.65 22.23
C LYS A 56 -2.26 -19.12 23.32
N VAL A 57 -2.87 -17.95 23.10
CA VAL A 57 -3.82 -17.37 24.04
C VAL A 57 -5.01 -18.30 24.27
N LEU A 58 -5.60 -18.85 23.20
CA LEU A 58 -6.70 -19.82 23.32
C LEU A 58 -6.27 -21.10 24.04
N ALA A 59 -5.06 -21.60 23.77
CA ALA A 59 -4.54 -22.81 24.42
C ALA A 59 -4.30 -22.60 25.93
N GLU A 60 -3.95 -21.39 26.36
CA GLU A 60 -3.83 -21.02 27.77
C GLU A 60 -5.20 -20.82 28.42
N ASP A 61 -6.12 -20.13 27.74
CA ASP A 61 -7.46 -19.84 28.27
C ASP A 61 -8.31 -21.12 28.38
N THR A 62 -8.23 -22.03 27.41
CA THR A 62 -8.93 -23.34 27.44
C THR A 62 -8.54 -24.18 28.67
N ARG A 63 -7.31 -24.04 29.19
CA ARG A 63 -6.89 -24.74 30.42
C ARG A 63 -7.58 -24.20 31.67
N THR A 64 -8.01 -22.95 31.63
CA THR A 64 -8.57 -22.21 32.78
C THR A 64 -10.09 -22.13 32.70
N ASN A 65 -10.65 -22.09 31.48
CA ASN A 65 -12.08 -22.05 31.21
C ASN A 65 -12.40 -22.95 30.00
N PRO A 66 -13.07 -24.11 30.18
CA PRO A 66 -13.39 -25.05 29.12
C PRO A 66 -14.58 -24.55 28.26
N GLY A 67 -14.42 -23.38 27.65
CA GLY A 67 -15.33 -22.87 26.63
C GLY A 67 -15.29 -23.69 25.33
N ASP A 68 -16.16 -23.35 24.38
CA ASP A 68 -16.14 -23.93 23.04
C ASP A 68 -15.07 -23.23 22.18
N PRO A 69 -13.91 -23.87 21.94
CA PRO A 69 -12.80 -23.24 21.21
C PRO A 69 -13.16 -22.92 19.76
N ALA A 70 -14.13 -23.63 19.16
CA ALA A 70 -14.58 -23.37 17.80
C ALA A 70 -15.35 -22.05 17.72
N ALA A 71 -16.20 -21.77 18.72
CA ALA A 71 -16.93 -20.51 18.80
C ALA A 71 -15.98 -19.32 19.01
N GLU A 72 -14.93 -19.48 19.81
CA GLU A 72 -13.92 -18.44 20.04
C GLU A 72 -13.06 -18.17 18.80
N ALA A 73 -12.62 -19.23 18.11
CA ALA A 73 -11.92 -19.12 16.84
C ALA A 73 -12.77 -18.40 15.78
N GLY A 74 -14.07 -18.70 15.71
CA GLY A 74 -15.01 -18.00 14.82
C GLY A 74 -15.11 -16.51 15.11
N ARG A 75 -15.30 -16.12 16.38
CA ARG A 75 -15.34 -14.70 16.80
C ARG A 75 -14.02 -13.98 16.52
N PHE A 76 -12.89 -14.67 16.63
CA PHE A 76 -11.59 -14.09 16.30
C PHE A 76 -11.44 -13.87 14.79
N ALA A 77 -11.80 -14.85 13.97
CA ALA A 77 -11.75 -14.74 12.52
C ALA A 77 -12.60 -13.56 12.00
N GLU A 78 -13.81 -13.38 12.54
CA GLU A 78 -14.67 -12.24 12.20
C GLU A 78 -14.04 -10.89 12.60
N ARG A 79 -13.41 -10.81 13.77
CA ARG A 79 -12.69 -9.61 14.21
C ARG A 79 -11.48 -9.32 13.32
N LEU A 80 -10.68 -10.33 13.01
CA LEU A 80 -9.52 -10.20 12.13
C LEU A 80 -9.92 -9.70 10.74
N ALA A 81 -10.98 -10.28 10.15
CA ALA A 81 -11.48 -9.84 8.85
C ALA A 81 -11.97 -8.39 8.86
N ARG A 82 -12.68 -7.99 9.91
CA ARG A 82 -13.17 -6.61 10.08
C ARG A 82 -12.02 -5.62 10.21
N GLU A 83 -11.04 -5.91 11.06
CA GLU A 83 -9.90 -5.03 11.28
C GLU A 83 -8.97 -4.97 10.06
N ALA A 84 -8.76 -6.08 9.36
CA ALA A 84 -7.99 -6.10 8.12
C ALA A 84 -8.67 -5.26 7.02
N ARG A 85 -10.01 -5.32 6.93
CA ARG A 85 -10.77 -4.48 6.01
C ARG A 85 -10.72 -3.00 6.38
N ALA A 86 -10.91 -2.67 7.66
CA ALA A 86 -10.79 -1.29 8.12
C ALA A 86 -9.40 -0.72 7.83
N LEU A 87 -8.35 -1.52 8.02
CA LEU A 87 -6.96 -1.13 7.73
C LEU A 87 -6.70 -0.94 6.23
N SER A 88 -7.33 -1.74 5.37
CA SER A 88 -7.32 -1.53 3.91
C SER A 88 -7.98 -0.21 3.52
N GLU A 89 -9.16 0.08 4.10
CA GLU A 89 -9.93 1.31 3.84
C GLU A 89 -9.22 2.57 4.38
N ASP A 90 -8.69 2.51 5.60
CA ASP A 90 -8.02 3.64 6.27
C ASP A 90 -6.74 4.09 5.54
N TYR A 91 -5.97 3.13 5.02
CA TYR A 91 -4.70 3.40 4.36
C TYR A 91 -4.79 3.39 2.82
N GLY A 92 -5.95 3.05 2.26
CA GLY A 92 -6.12 2.89 0.81
C GLY A 92 -5.21 1.81 0.23
N VAL A 93 -4.93 0.75 0.99
CA VAL A 93 -3.96 -0.31 0.64
C VAL A 93 -4.63 -1.65 0.48
N ILE A 94 -4.15 -2.44 -0.48
CA ILE A 94 -4.50 -3.86 -0.52
C ILE A 94 -3.59 -4.60 0.46
N VAL A 95 -4.20 -5.18 1.50
CA VAL A 95 -3.51 -6.00 2.50
C VAL A 95 -3.23 -7.38 1.90
N LEU A 96 -1.96 -7.74 1.78
CA LEU A 96 -1.54 -9.06 1.35
C LEU A 96 -1.15 -9.90 2.58
N ALA A 97 -1.72 -11.10 2.67
CA ALA A 97 -1.27 -12.10 3.61
C ALA A 97 0.17 -12.52 3.24
N ALA A 98 1.13 -12.28 4.13
CA ALA A 98 2.51 -12.76 3.97
C ALA A 98 2.54 -14.28 3.69
N PRO A 99 3.51 -14.81 2.91
CA PRO A 99 4.88 -14.30 2.77
C PRO A 99 5.16 -13.59 1.44
N ALA A 100 4.13 -13.05 0.76
CA ALA A 100 4.34 -12.26 -0.44
C ALA A 100 4.91 -10.88 -0.06
N VAL A 101 6.19 -10.86 0.34
CA VAL A 101 6.99 -9.66 0.49
C VAL A 101 7.16 -9.06 -0.90
N VAL A 102 6.23 -8.20 -1.30
CA VAL A 102 6.52 -7.27 -2.38
C VAL A 102 7.62 -6.37 -1.85
N ALA A 103 8.82 -6.46 -2.43
CA ALA A 103 9.98 -5.71 -1.97
C ALA A 103 9.63 -4.21 -1.85
N GLY A 104 9.73 -3.66 -0.64
CA GLY A 104 9.42 -2.25 -0.36
C GLY A 104 8.01 -1.95 0.15
N ALA A 105 7.13 -2.94 0.30
CA ALA A 105 5.82 -2.73 0.92
C ALA A 105 5.96 -2.51 2.45
N PRO A 106 5.30 -1.48 3.04
CA PRO A 106 5.30 -1.28 4.48
C PRO A 106 4.64 -2.46 5.20
N ASP A 107 5.25 -2.89 6.31
CA ASP A 107 4.69 -3.90 7.22
C ASP A 107 3.68 -3.25 8.18
N LEU A 108 2.41 -3.62 8.04
CA LEU A 108 1.32 -3.14 8.90
C LEU A 108 0.93 -4.13 9.99
N SER A 109 1.64 -5.25 10.13
CA SER A 109 1.44 -6.21 11.23
C SER A 109 1.46 -5.56 12.62
N PRO A 110 2.34 -4.59 12.94
CA PRO A 110 2.35 -3.93 14.25
C PRO A 110 1.11 -3.05 14.50
N VAL A 111 0.47 -2.55 13.45
CA VAL A 111 -0.77 -1.75 13.55
C VAL A 111 -1.95 -2.70 13.77
N LEU A 112 -2.02 -3.78 12.99
CA LEU A 112 -3.10 -4.76 13.12
C LEU A 112 -3.08 -5.46 14.48
N ARG A 113 -1.89 -5.82 14.99
CA ARG A 113 -1.73 -6.38 16.35
C ARG A 113 -2.28 -5.46 17.44
N ARG A 114 -2.01 -4.15 17.34
CA ARG A 114 -2.53 -3.16 18.29
C ARG A 114 -4.05 -3.06 18.27
N ARG A 115 -4.68 -3.10 17.09
CA ARG A 115 -6.15 -3.08 16.96
C ARG A 115 -6.80 -4.35 17.52
N LEU A 116 -6.13 -5.49 17.37
CA LEU A 116 -6.60 -6.78 17.89
C LEU A 116 -6.32 -6.97 19.39
N GLY A 117 -5.60 -6.05 20.04
CA GLY A 117 -5.21 -6.19 21.46
C GLY A 117 -4.18 -7.29 21.70
N LEU A 118 -3.44 -7.70 20.67
CA LEU A 118 -2.41 -8.73 20.76
C LEU A 118 -1.09 -8.15 21.29
N PRO A 119 -0.26 -8.95 21.99
CA PRO A 119 1.07 -8.52 22.39
C PRO A 119 1.87 -8.11 21.16
N ALA A 120 2.79 -7.15 21.34
CA ALA A 120 3.76 -6.79 20.31
C ALA A 120 4.67 -8.01 20.07
N GLY A 121 4.24 -8.93 19.20
CA GLY A 121 5.00 -10.13 18.90
C GLY A 121 6.39 -9.75 18.39
N ALA A 122 7.36 -10.63 18.65
CA ALA A 122 8.76 -10.44 18.24
C ALA A 122 8.82 -9.98 16.78
N ALA A 123 9.61 -8.93 16.51
CA ALA A 123 9.82 -8.43 15.16
C ALA A 123 10.17 -9.59 14.23
N PRO A 124 9.60 -9.66 13.01
CA PRO A 124 9.93 -10.73 12.09
C PRO A 124 11.44 -10.73 11.88
N ALA A 125 12.08 -11.88 12.08
CA ALA A 125 13.53 -12.07 12.07
C ALA A 125 14.21 -11.80 10.70
N GLY A 126 13.52 -11.10 9.78
CA GLY A 126 13.97 -10.81 8.41
C GLY A 126 13.90 -9.34 8.00
N ALA A 127 13.52 -8.40 8.87
CA ALA A 127 13.43 -6.97 8.52
C ALA A 127 14.76 -6.18 8.69
N GLY A 128 15.85 -6.85 9.06
CA GLY A 128 17.19 -6.24 9.18
C GLY A 128 18.02 -6.49 7.93
N GLY A 129 17.81 -5.74 6.85
CA GLY A 129 18.56 -6.00 5.63
C GLY A 129 18.24 -5.13 4.42
N VAL A 130 17.91 -3.85 4.60
CA VAL A 130 18.13 -2.88 3.52
C VAL A 130 19.34 -2.06 3.95
N ALA A 131 20.51 -2.64 3.68
CA ALA A 131 21.77 -1.92 3.79
C ALA A 131 21.69 -0.71 2.84
N ASP A 132 21.85 0.45 3.44
CA ASP A 132 22.00 1.76 2.81
C ASP A 132 23.18 1.66 1.81
N GLY A 133 22.85 1.54 0.52
CA GLY A 133 23.82 1.56 -0.57
C GLY A 133 24.27 2.99 -0.81
N ARG A 134 25.33 3.40 -0.09
CA ARG A 134 26.16 4.56 -0.45
C ARG A 134 27.47 4.09 -1.07
#